data_AF-A0A8J2T0E8-F1
#
_entry.id   AF-A0A8J2T0E8-F1
#
_cell.length_a   1.000
_cell.length_b   1.000
_cell.length_c   1.000
_cell.angle_alpha   90.00
_cell.angle_beta   90.00
_cell.angle_gamma   90.00
#
_symmetry.space_group_name_H-M   'P 1'
#
loop_
_entity.id
_entity.type
_entity.pdbx_description
1 polymer ?
#
loop_
_entity_poly.entity_id
_entity_poly.type
_entity_poly.pdbx_seq_one_letter_code
_entity_poly.pdbx_strand_id
1 'polypeptide(L)'
;MSGTSMATPVVAGIFALGFSLKPLATRNELLTCAYEYATEIDDLEYEGQLGAGLINAEKFLECVGGLPDPTPQPTQAPTPRPSPRPTPAPTAEPSPRPTPAPTPKPSAAPTASPTNEFPTCGVRINRGDGTGFHCEDDPWATEHAGKKIAFACCDADMRYSTCTRADADGECYAGFLNPVSNFAPKTWHEATNVCAAEGKVLCGVEQPCKNRGCHYNGHYQWTGQECQAGDAGLPVACAEFPKCGVRVVRGIKDVAPYCETDPDALVRDDGSEMGIAFACCNDDGSGSSGCTRTVSGSCNAGHWNQPATWAPVTWSDAMNYCATYGKTLCGSSNAGRCQNRGCHYNNIYQWTNEPCEPDDEGYECTS
;
A
#
# COMPACT_ATOMS: atom_id res chain seq x y z
N MET A 1 -30.62 20.45 24.07
CA MET A 1 -29.19 20.06 24.07
C MET A 1 -28.48 21.01 23.13
N SER A 2 -27.36 21.62 23.53
CA SER A 2 -26.58 22.58 22.73
C SER A 2 -25.09 22.36 22.98
N GLY A 3 -24.26 22.63 21.96
CA GLY A 3 -22.80 22.49 22.04
C GLY A 3 -22.20 22.00 20.71
N THR A 4 -20.91 22.25 20.51
CA THR A 4 -20.17 21.81 19.31
C THR A 4 -20.21 20.28 19.13
N SER A 5 -20.29 19.53 20.22
CA SER A 5 -20.50 18.08 20.22
C SER A 5 -21.78 17.62 19.51
N MET A 6 -22.78 18.50 19.35
CA MET A 6 -24.00 18.22 18.59
C MET A 6 -23.86 18.56 17.10
N ALA A 7 -22.92 19.45 16.74
CA ALA A 7 -22.61 19.79 15.35
C ALA A 7 -21.66 18.78 14.70
N THR A 8 -20.70 18.24 15.46
CA THR A 8 -19.75 17.22 14.99
C THR A 8 -20.41 16.01 14.29
N PRO A 9 -21.43 15.34 14.87
CA PRO A 9 -22.06 14.19 14.20
C PRO A 9 -22.80 14.57 12.91
N VAL A 10 -23.27 15.81 12.78
CA VAL A 10 -23.92 16.29 11.55
C VAL A 10 -22.91 16.39 10.42
N VAL A 11 -21.75 17.01 10.69
CA VAL A 11 -20.66 17.13 9.72
C VAL A 11 -20.12 15.74 9.36
N ALA A 12 -19.89 14.87 10.35
CA ALA A 12 -19.41 13.50 10.12
C ALA A 12 -20.39 12.69 9.26
N GLY A 13 -21.70 12.83 9.48
CA GLY A 13 -22.73 12.16 8.68
C GLY A 13 -22.73 12.61 7.22
N ILE A 14 -22.52 13.90 6.95
CA ILE A 14 -22.44 14.44 5.58
C ILE A 14 -21.19 13.91 4.87
N PHE A 15 -20.05 13.86 5.55
CA PHE A 15 -18.82 13.27 4.99
C PHE A 15 -19.00 11.77 4.70
N ALA A 16 -19.64 11.02 5.59
CA ALA A 16 -19.97 9.61 5.35
C ALA A 16 -20.89 9.42 4.13
N LEU A 17 -21.82 10.34 3.90
CA LEU A 17 -22.66 10.36 2.72
C LEU A 17 -21.84 10.65 1.45
N GLY A 18 -20.87 11.58 1.52
CA GLY A 18 -19.92 11.84 0.43
C GLY A 18 -19.05 10.63 0.09
N PHE A 19 -18.52 9.93 1.11
CA PHE A 19 -17.81 8.66 0.91
C PHE A 19 -18.70 7.56 0.30
N SER A 20 -19.99 7.53 0.65
CA SER A 20 -20.92 6.58 0.04
C SER A 20 -21.14 6.87 -1.45
N LEU A 21 -21.01 8.13 -1.86
CA LEU A 21 -21.15 8.55 -3.26
C LEU A 21 -19.85 8.37 -4.08
N LYS A 22 -18.70 8.73 -3.50
CA LYS A 22 -17.37 8.56 -4.11
C LYS A 22 -16.45 7.85 -3.10
N PRO A 23 -16.46 6.50 -3.06
CA PRO A 23 -15.69 5.71 -2.09
C PRO A 23 -14.17 5.91 -2.17
N LEU A 24 -13.67 6.38 -3.32
CA LEU A 24 -12.25 6.67 -3.56
C LEU A 24 -11.90 8.16 -3.36
N ALA A 25 -12.83 8.99 -2.86
CA ALA A 25 -12.53 10.39 -2.59
C ALA A 25 -11.47 10.52 -1.49
N THR A 26 -10.41 11.26 -1.77
CA THR A 26 -9.39 11.59 -0.79
C THR A 26 -9.95 12.56 0.26
N ARG A 27 -9.37 12.55 1.46
CA ARG A 27 -9.71 13.52 2.52
C ARG A 27 -9.64 14.97 2.02
N ASN A 28 -8.63 15.30 1.21
CA ASN A 28 -8.46 16.66 0.69
C ASN A 28 -9.56 17.03 -0.32
N GLU A 29 -9.99 16.11 -1.18
CA GLU A 29 -11.12 16.38 -2.10
C GLU A 29 -12.41 16.66 -1.32
N LEU A 30 -12.73 15.83 -0.31
CA LEU A 30 -13.91 16.04 0.52
C LEU A 30 -13.84 17.34 1.33
N LEU A 31 -12.69 17.62 1.96
CA LEU A 31 -12.51 18.87 2.70
C LEU A 31 -12.63 20.09 1.76
N THR A 32 -12.05 20.03 0.56
CA THR A 32 -12.16 21.11 -0.44
C THR A 32 -13.63 21.39 -0.76
N CYS A 33 -14.40 20.36 -1.10
CA CYS A 33 -15.84 20.50 -1.36
C CYS A 33 -16.62 21.04 -0.15
N ALA A 34 -16.27 20.60 1.07
CA ALA A 34 -16.95 21.04 2.28
C ALA A 34 -16.65 22.52 2.62
N TYR A 35 -15.42 22.98 2.38
CA TYR A 35 -15.02 24.37 2.62
C TYR A 35 -15.49 25.31 1.52
N GLU A 36 -15.43 24.90 0.25
CA GLU A 36 -15.77 25.76 -0.89
C GLU A 36 -17.29 26.02 -1.01
N TYR A 37 -18.11 25.03 -0.63
CA TYR A 37 -19.56 25.10 -0.79
C TYR A 37 -20.34 25.25 0.52
N ALA A 38 -19.65 25.53 1.63
CA ALA A 38 -20.31 25.91 2.86
C ALA A 38 -21.14 27.19 2.64
N THR A 39 -22.31 27.25 3.27
CA THR A 39 -23.19 28.41 3.24
C THR A 39 -22.65 29.46 4.19
N GLU A 40 -22.27 30.62 3.66
CA GLU A 40 -21.90 31.77 4.48
C GLU A 40 -23.11 32.22 5.31
N ILE A 41 -22.94 32.18 6.62
CA ILE A 41 -23.96 32.56 7.60
C ILE A 41 -23.41 33.57 8.62
N ASP A 42 -22.35 34.29 8.21
CA ASP A 42 -21.76 35.37 9.01
C ASP A 42 -22.78 36.51 9.11
N ASP A 43 -23.61 36.43 10.14
CA ASP A 43 -24.39 37.54 10.66
C ASP A 43 -23.67 38.05 11.92
N LEU A 44 -23.75 39.37 12.14
CA LEU A 44 -22.77 40.25 12.82
C LEU A 44 -22.29 39.86 14.25
N GLU A 45 -22.78 38.77 14.83
CA GLU A 45 -22.45 38.30 16.18
C GLU A 45 -21.30 37.27 16.22
N TYR A 46 -20.99 36.58 15.11
CA TYR A 46 -19.97 35.51 15.05
C TYR A 46 -19.00 35.63 13.86
N GLU A 47 -18.88 36.83 13.28
CA GLU A 47 -18.03 37.13 12.13
C GLU A 47 -16.59 36.61 12.34
N GLY A 48 -16.13 35.76 11.42
CA GLY A 48 -14.79 35.15 11.48
C GLY A 48 -14.60 33.99 12.48
N GLN A 49 -15.66 33.54 13.18
CA GLN A 49 -15.61 32.38 14.09
C GLN A 49 -16.22 31.10 13.50
N LEU A 50 -16.88 31.18 12.34
CA LEU A 50 -17.67 30.08 11.76
C LEU A 50 -16.92 29.28 10.67
N GLY A 51 -15.61 29.53 10.50
CA GLY A 51 -14.83 28.88 9.45
C GLY A 51 -15.36 29.26 8.06
N ALA A 52 -15.60 28.29 7.18
CA ALA A 52 -16.23 28.55 5.89
C ALA A 52 -17.77 28.70 5.96
N GLY A 53 -18.37 28.58 7.15
CA GLY A 53 -19.81 28.70 7.36
C GLY A 53 -20.52 27.36 7.58
N LEU A 54 -21.82 27.35 7.34
CA LEU A 54 -22.69 26.20 7.58
C LEU A 54 -22.53 25.15 6.47
N ILE A 55 -22.17 23.91 6.83
CA ILE A 55 -22.05 22.82 5.86
C ILE A 55 -23.35 22.63 5.05
N ASN A 56 -23.24 22.63 3.72
CA ASN A 56 -24.36 22.43 2.80
C ASN A 56 -24.28 21.03 2.18
N ALA A 57 -25.09 20.10 2.67
CA ALA A 57 -25.04 18.70 2.23
C ALA A 57 -25.31 18.51 0.73
N GLU A 58 -26.23 19.28 0.16
CA GLU A 58 -26.59 19.17 -1.27
C GLU A 58 -25.43 19.60 -2.15
N LYS A 59 -24.92 20.82 -1.96
CA LYS A 59 -23.79 21.35 -2.74
C LYS A 59 -22.50 20.57 -2.52
N PHE A 60 -22.30 20.07 -1.29
CA PHE A 60 -21.18 19.18 -0.97
C PHE A 60 -21.25 17.91 -1.84
N LEU A 61 -22.40 17.24 -1.91
CA LEU A 61 -22.54 16.01 -2.71
C LEU A 61 -22.45 16.26 -4.21
N GLU A 62 -22.96 17.41 -4.69
CA GLU A 62 -22.77 17.84 -6.07
C GLU A 62 -21.28 17.96 -6.43
N CYS A 63 -20.50 18.63 -5.57
CA CYS A 63 -19.05 18.76 -5.74
C CYS A 63 -18.32 17.40 -5.70
N VAL A 64 -18.74 16.50 -4.81
CA VAL A 64 -18.05 15.22 -4.58
C VAL A 64 -18.26 14.23 -5.73
N GLY A 65 -19.40 14.24 -6.43
CA GLY A 65 -19.63 13.25 -7.48
C GLY A 65 -20.82 13.43 -8.42
N GLY A 66 -21.59 14.51 -8.32
CA GLY A 66 -22.85 14.69 -9.06
C GLY A 66 -23.95 13.71 -8.62
N LEU A 67 -25.17 14.19 -8.35
CA LEU A 67 -26.24 13.37 -7.76
C LEU A 67 -26.68 12.22 -8.69
N PRO A 68 -26.64 10.94 -8.25
CA PRO A 68 -27.35 9.86 -8.93
C PRO A 68 -28.86 9.95 -8.67
N ASP A 69 -29.65 9.76 -9.73
CA ASP A 69 -31.12 9.71 -9.73
C ASP A 69 -31.61 8.68 -8.69
N PRO A 70 -32.66 8.95 -7.87
CA PRO A 70 -33.01 8.08 -6.77
C PRO A 70 -33.44 6.68 -7.26
N THR A 71 -32.62 5.68 -6.94
CA THR A 71 -32.90 4.26 -7.19
C THR A 71 -34.15 3.80 -6.43
N PRO A 72 -35.10 3.10 -7.08
CA PRO A 72 -36.31 2.60 -6.42
C PRO A 72 -36.01 1.48 -5.40
N GLN A 73 -36.82 1.46 -4.33
CA GLN A 73 -36.69 0.59 -3.16
C GLN A 73 -36.83 -0.91 -3.50
N PRO A 74 -35.99 -1.81 -2.96
CA PRO A 74 -36.00 -3.24 -3.32
C PRO A 74 -37.21 -4.00 -2.73
N THR A 75 -37.89 -4.75 -3.61
CA THR A 75 -39.01 -5.64 -3.29
C THR A 75 -38.51 -6.94 -2.65
N GLN A 76 -39.14 -7.38 -1.55
CA GLN A 76 -38.77 -8.62 -0.85
C GLN A 76 -39.00 -9.86 -1.73
N ALA A 77 -37.99 -10.73 -1.83
CA ALA A 77 -38.08 -12.02 -2.50
C ALA A 77 -38.79 -13.07 -1.60
N PRO A 78 -39.62 -13.97 -2.17
CA PRO A 78 -40.36 -14.95 -1.39
C PRO A 78 -39.51 -16.14 -0.92
N THR A 79 -39.82 -16.60 0.29
CA THR A 79 -39.19 -17.71 1.02
C THR A 79 -39.42 -19.07 0.35
N PRO A 80 -38.39 -19.91 0.11
CA PRO A 80 -38.58 -21.27 -0.40
C PRO A 80 -39.05 -22.25 0.70
N ARG A 81 -39.92 -23.18 0.30
CA ARG A 81 -40.58 -24.22 1.12
C ARG A 81 -39.62 -25.38 1.45
N PRO A 82 -39.72 -26.00 2.65
CA PRO A 82 -38.83 -27.10 3.03
C PRO A 82 -39.10 -28.41 2.28
N SER A 83 -38.01 -29.12 1.94
CA SER A 83 -38.00 -30.44 1.29
C SER A 83 -38.17 -31.59 2.31
N PRO A 84 -38.86 -32.70 1.96
CA PRO A 84 -39.10 -33.82 2.87
C PRO A 84 -37.90 -34.78 3.07
N ARG A 85 -38.04 -35.53 4.18
CA ARG A 85 -37.10 -36.40 4.93
C ARG A 85 -36.57 -37.64 4.16
N PRO A 86 -35.39 -38.20 4.51
CA PRO A 86 -34.73 -39.26 3.76
C PRO A 86 -35.25 -40.68 4.05
N THR A 87 -35.16 -41.55 3.04
CA THR A 87 -35.40 -43.00 3.08
C THR A 87 -34.08 -43.74 3.40
N PRO A 88 -34.05 -44.75 4.30
CA PRO A 88 -32.82 -45.45 4.68
C PRO A 88 -32.49 -46.71 3.86
N ALA A 89 -31.18 -46.86 3.65
CA ALA A 89 -30.28 -48.04 3.48
C ALA A 89 -30.73 -49.26 2.65
N PRO A 90 -29.81 -49.85 1.85
CA PRO A 90 -29.14 -51.03 2.42
C PRO A 90 -27.67 -51.29 1.99
N THR A 91 -27.04 -52.09 2.86
CA THR A 91 -25.94 -53.09 2.72
C THR A 91 -24.49 -52.70 2.42
N ALA A 92 -23.61 -53.46 3.08
CA ALA A 92 -22.17 -53.31 3.25
C ALA A 92 -21.31 -54.09 2.25
N GLU A 93 -20.12 -53.54 1.97
CA GLU A 93 -18.78 -54.17 1.78
C GLU A 93 -17.92 -53.25 0.88
N PRO A 94 -16.58 -53.36 0.80
CA PRO A 94 -15.58 -53.76 1.79
C PRO A 94 -14.55 -52.61 2.04
N SER A 95 -13.66 -52.82 3.02
CA SER A 95 -12.59 -51.89 3.42
C SER A 95 -11.55 -51.60 2.32
N PRO A 96 -11.18 -50.34 2.10
CA PRO A 96 -9.89 -49.98 1.52
C PRO A 96 -9.00 -49.17 2.49
N ARG A 97 -7.79 -49.71 2.68
CA ARG A 97 -6.45 -49.13 2.97
C ARG A 97 -6.33 -47.74 3.67
N PRO A 98 -5.40 -47.59 4.64
CA PRO A 98 -5.17 -46.34 5.35
C PRO A 98 -4.80 -45.17 4.42
N THR A 99 -5.46 -44.05 4.68
CA THR A 99 -5.30 -42.73 4.07
C THR A 99 -3.90 -42.16 4.34
N PRO A 100 -3.16 -41.67 3.33
CA PRO A 100 -2.01 -40.81 3.55
C PRO A 100 -2.45 -39.50 4.24
N ALA A 101 -1.61 -38.98 5.13
CA ALA A 101 -1.84 -37.70 5.81
C ALA A 101 -2.18 -36.58 4.80
N PRO A 102 -3.04 -35.61 5.17
CA PRO A 102 -3.36 -34.49 4.31
C PRO A 102 -2.08 -33.70 4.01
N THR A 103 -1.72 -33.64 2.73
CA THR A 103 -0.79 -32.65 2.21
C THR A 103 -1.32 -31.26 2.58
N PRO A 104 -0.49 -30.35 3.14
CA PRO A 104 -0.93 -28.99 3.41
C PRO A 104 -1.53 -28.37 2.14
N LYS A 105 -2.69 -27.74 2.33
CA LYS A 105 -3.40 -26.97 1.30
C LYS A 105 -2.41 -26.00 0.64
N PRO A 106 -2.29 -25.96 -0.69
CA PRO A 106 -1.56 -24.89 -1.35
C PRO A 106 -2.09 -23.54 -0.86
N SER A 107 -1.19 -22.77 -0.27
CA SER A 107 -1.40 -21.34 -0.03
C SER A 107 -1.40 -20.61 -1.37
N ALA A 108 -2.22 -19.56 -1.42
CA ALA A 108 -2.36 -18.53 -2.45
C ALA A 108 -2.90 -18.95 -3.84
N ALA A 109 -4.12 -18.48 -4.14
CA ALA A 109 -4.50 -17.62 -5.30
C ALA A 109 -6.01 -17.79 -5.62
N PRO A 110 -6.73 -16.73 -6.02
CA PRO A 110 -6.44 -16.04 -7.27
C PRO A 110 -5.99 -14.60 -7.06
N THR A 111 -4.86 -14.28 -7.70
CA THR A 111 -4.57 -12.97 -8.28
C THR A 111 -5.84 -12.44 -8.93
N ALA A 112 -6.27 -11.23 -8.56
CA ALA A 112 -7.36 -10.55 -9.23
C ALA A 112 -7.08 -10.54 -10.76
N SER A 113 -8.13 -10.76 -11.55
CA SER A 113 -8.11 -10.52 -13.00
C SER A 113 -7.46 -9.17 -13.30
N PRO A 114 -6.76 -9.00 -14.44
CA PRO A 114 -6.06 -7.77 -14.75
C PRO A 114 -7.09 -6.64 -14.80
N THR A 115 -7.02 -5.78 -13.79
CA THR A 115 -7.67 -4.48 -13.84
C THR A 115 -6.79 -3.65 -14.75
N ASN A 116 -7.35 -2.92 -15.71
CA ASN A 116 -6.61 -2.04 -16.62
C ASN A 116 -5.92 -0.85 -15.91
N GLU A 117 -5.80 -0.91 -14.59
CA GLU A 117 -5.27 0.09 -13.71
C GLU A 117 -3.94 -0.42 -13.14
N PHE A 118 -2.91 0.41 -13.21
CA PHE A 118 -1.63 0.10 -12.61
C PHE A 118 -1.78 0.04 -11.08
N PRO A 119 -1.34 -1.03 -10.42
CA PRO A 119 -1.42 -1.14 -8.96
C PRO A 119 -0.71 0.02 -8.27
N THR A 120 -1.37 0.62 -7.27
CA THR A 120 -0.83 1.75 -6.49
C THR A 120 0.53 1.44 -5.87
N CYS A 121 0.76 0.17 -5.52
CA CYS A 121 1.99 -0.31 -4.89
C CYS A 121 3.05 -0.81 -5.87
N GLY A 122 2.82 -0.58 -7.16
CA GLY A 122 3.70 -1.05 -8.21
C GLY A 122 3.53 -2.53 -8.53
N VAL A 123 4.29 -2.95 -9.53
CA VAL A 123 4.33 -4.33 -10.01
C VAL A 123 5.76 -4.84 -9.94
N ARG A 124 5.89 -6.16 -9.84
CA ARG A 124 7.18 -6.81 -9.91
C ARG A 124 7.70 -6.74 -11.34
N ILE A 125 8.96 -6.36 -11.50
CA ILE A 125 9.74 -6.59 -12.72
C ILE A 125 10.76 -7.69 -12.46
N ASN A 126 10.83 -8.70 -13.32
CA ASN A 126 11.76 -9.83 -13.14
C ASN A 126 12.84 -9.86 -14.21
N ARG A 127 14.01 -10.38 -13.84
CA ARG A 127 15.08 -10.65 -14.80
C ARG A 127 14.67 -11.78 -15.74
N GLY A 128 14.90 -11.61 -17.03
CA GLY A 128 14.53 -12.57 -18.08
C GLY A 128 15.18 -13.95 -17.99
N ASP A 129 16.21 -14.10 -17.15
CA ASP A 129 16.93 -15.32 -16.83
C ASP A 129 16.46 -15.97 -15.52
N GLY A 130 15.58 -15.31 -14.77
CA GLY A 130 15.01 -15.72 -13.49
C GLY A 130 15.87 -15.41 -12.27
N THR A 131 16.95 -14.63 -12.39
CA THR A 131 17.90 -14.45 -11.27
C THR A 131 17.49 -13.39 -10.24
N GLY A 132 16.28 -12.84 -10.32
CA GLY A 132 15.79 -11.85 -9.37
C GLY A 132 14.64 -11.02 -9.90
N PHE A 133 14.03 -10.25 -9.00
CA PHE A 133 12.99 -9.29 -9.32
C PHE A 133 13.14 -8.02 -8.46
N HIS A 134 12.45 -6.96 -8.85
CA HIS A 134 12.37 -5.68 -8.17
C HIS A 134 10.94 -5.15 -8.25
N CYS A 135 10.55 -4.30 -7.32
CA CYS A 135 9.27 -3.61 -7.33
C CYS A 135 9.37 -2.29 -8.06
N GLU A 136 8.64 -2.15 -9.16
CA GLU A 136 8.60 -0.94 -9.97
C GLU A 136 7.26 -0.24 -9.77
N ASP A 137 7.30 0.99 -9.26
CA ASP A 137 6.14 1.82 -8.94
C ASP A 137 5.88 2.91 -9.99
N ASP A 138 6.80 3.11 -10.95
CA ASP A 138 6.60 3.98 -12.09
C ASP A 138 6.02 3.20 -13.29
N PRO A 139 4.72 3.37 -13.64
CA PRO A 139 4.13 2.69 -14.81
C PRO A 139 4.74 3.11 -16.14
N TRP A 140 5.46 4.24 -16.18
CA TRP A 140 6.13 4.78 -17.36
C TRP A 140 7.60 4.37 -17.44
N ALA A 141 8.10 3.58 -16.50
CA ALA A 141 9.49 3.11 -16.50
C ALA A 141 9.82 2.37 -17.81
N THR A 142 10.98 2.71 -18.38
CA THR A 142 11.50 2.04 -19.60
C THR A 142 12.85 1.37 -19.36
N GLU A 143 13.43 1.56 -18.18
CA GLU A 143 14.75 1.10 -17.80
C GLU A 143 14.85 0.92 -16.28
N HIS A 144 15.51 -0.15 -15.85
CA HIS A 144 15.87 -0.38 -14.45
C HIS A 144 17.32 -0.88 -14.37
N ALA A 145 18.12 -0.29 -13.47
CA ALA A 145 19.53 -0.64 -13.26
C ALA A 145 20.38 -0.69 -14.56
N GLY A 146 20.20 0.30 -15.45
CA GLY A 146 20.93 0.37 -16.73
C GLY A 146 20.46 -0.62 -17.79
N LYS A 147 19.34 -1.31 -17.56
CA LYS A 147 18.78 -2.34 -18.44
C LYS A 147 17.37 -1.98 -18.85
N LYS A 148 17.12 -1.96 -20.16
CA LYS A 148 15.78 -1.74 -20.69
C LYS A 148 14.79 -2.78 -20.18
N ILE A 149 13.56 -2.34 -19.94
CA ILE A 149 12.45 -3.20 -19.52
C ILE A 149 11.73 -3.71 -20.78
N ALA A 150 11.67 -5.02 -20.94
CA ALA A 150 10.93 -5.72 -21.97
C ALA A 150 9.66 -6.36 -21.37
N PHE A 151 9.01 -7.28 -22.08
CA PHE A 151 7.90 -8.06 -21.53
C PHE A 151 7.69 -9.35 -22.32
N ALA A 152 6.91 -10.26 -21.74
CA ALA A 152 6.51 -11.51 -22.38
C ALA A 152 5.03 -11.77 -22.06
N CYS A 153 4.35 -12.43 -22.99
CA CYS A 153 2.94 -12.75 -22.88
C CYS A 153 2.73 -14.24 -22.60
N CYS A 154 1.89 -14.54 -21.62
CA CYS A 154 1.53 -15.89 -21.18
C CYS A 154 0.02 -16.06 -21.23
N ASP A 155 -0.45 -17.30 -21.32
CA ASP A 155 -1.88 -17.56 -21.07
C ASP A 155 -2.22 -17.23 -19.59
N ALA A 156 -3.51 -17.15 -19.27
CA ALA A 156 -3.98 -16.79 -17.93
C ALA A 156 -3.38 -17.64 -16.80
N ASP A 157 -3.03 -18.90 -17.08
CA ASP A 157 -2.37 -19.81 -16.14
C ASP A 157 -0.87 -19.50 -15.91
N MET A 158 -0.30 -18.49 -16.57
CA MET A 158 1.11 -18.07 -16.50
C MET A 158 2.14 -19.20 -16.69
N ARG A 159 1.79 -20.24 -17.45
CA ARG A 159 2.65 -21.43 -17.65
C ARG A 159 3.81 -21.12 -18.60
N TYR A 160 5.00 -21.63 -18.26
CA TYR A 160 6.18 -21.53 -19.12
C TYR A 160 5.97 -22.07 -20.54
N SER A 161 5.13 -23.10 -20.69
CA SER A 161 4.85 -23.73 -22.00
C SER A 161 4.18 -22.78 -22.99
N THR A 162 3.38 -21.83 -22.50
CA THR A 162 2.54 -20.94 -23.32
C THR A 162 3.13 -19.54 -23.49
N CYS A 163 4.32 -19.32 -22.93
CA CYS A 163 4.97 -18.03 -23.02
C CYS A 163 5.56 -17.72 -24.39
N THR A 164 5.31 -16.50 -24.86
CA THR A 164 5.87 -15.88 -26.06
C THR A 164 6.51 -14.52 -25.75
N ARG A 165 7.57 -14.17 -26.49
CA ARG A 165 8.20 -12.83 -26.49
C ARG A 165 7.98 -12.07 -27.79
N ALA A 166 7.33 -12.73 -28.74
CA ALA A 166 7.05 -12.29 -30.07
C ALA A 166 5.63 -12.71 -30.45
N ASP A 167 5.04 -11.97 -31.39
CA ASP A 167 3.72 -12.27 -31.93
C ASP A 167 3.72 -13.52 -32.83
N ALA A 168 2.56 -13.80 -33.44
CA ALA A 168 2.37 -14.92 -34.34
C ALA A 168 3.24 -14.86 -35.62
N ASP A 169 3.67 -13.66 -36.02
CA ASP A 169 4.53 -13.43 -37.18
C ASP A 169 6.03 -13.54 -36.82
N GLY A 170 6.34 -13.65 -35.52
CA GLY A 170 7.70 -13.79 -35.01
C GLY A 170 8.38 -12.46 -34.68
N GLU A 171 7.64 -11.35 -34.69
CA GLU A 171 8.14 -10.03 -34.35
C GLU A 171 8.13 -9.82 -32.83
N CYS A 172 9.28 -9.45 -32.27
CA CYS A 172 9.46 -9.27 -30.84
C CYS A 172 8.66 -8.07 -30.32
N TYR A 173 7.87 -8.24 -29.27
CA TYR A 173 6.91 -7.22 -28.84
C TYR A 173 7.52 -5.85 -28.46
N ALA A 174 8.74 -5.84 -27.90
CA ALA A 174 9.48 -4.65 -27.54
C ALA A 174 10.68 -4.42 -28.49
N GLY A 175 10.72 -5.10 -29.64
CA GLY A 175 11.85 -5.12 -30.54
C GLY A 175 12.99 -6.05 -30.07
N PHE A 176 13.97 -6.24 -30.94
CA PHE A 176 15.07 -7.17 -30.69
C PHE A 176 16.18 -6.49 -29.87
N LEU A 177 16.60 -7.10 -28.75
CA LEU A 177 17.64 -6.49 -27.90
C LEU A 177 19.07 -6.62 -28.46
N ASN A 178 19.27 -7.37 -29.55
CA ASN A 178 20.60 -7.55 -30.16
C ASN A 178 20.56 -7.57 -31.71
N PRO A 179 20.68 -6.44 -32.41
CA PRO A 179 21.17 -5.15 -31.94
C PRO A 179 20.08 -4.30 -31.27
N VAL A 180 20.44 -3.62 -30.17
CA VAL A 180 19.55 -2.74 -29.37
C VAL A 180 18.92 -1.60 -30.20
N SER A 181 19.40 -1.33 -31.42
CA SER A 181 18.98 -0.21 -32.27
C SER A 181 17.48 -0.22 -32.62
N ASN A 182 16.83 -1.38 -32.61
CA ASN A 182 15.40 -1.50 -32.92
C ASN A 182 14.55 -1.79 -31.67
N PHE A 183 15.14 -1.71 -30.47
CA PHE A 183 14.42 -1.95 -29.23
C PHE A 183 13.56 -0.73 -28.88
N ALA A 184 12.27 -0.96 -28.67
CA ALA A 184 11.28 0.01 -28.29
C ALA A 184 10.65 -0.42 -26.96
N PRO A 185 11.18 0.05 -25.79
CA PRO A 185 10.58 -0.25 -24.50
C PRO A 185 9.14 0.24 -24.48
N LYS A 186 8.28 -0.55 -23.84
CA LYS A 186 6.88 -0.20 -23.61
C LYS A 186 6.67 0.09 -22.13
N THR A 187 5.81 1.05 -21.84
CA THR A 187 5.25 1.26 -20.51
C THR A 187 4.46 0.03 -20.07
N TRP A 188 4.14 -0.07 -18.78
CA TRP A 188 3.38 -1.21 -18.26
C TRP A 188 2.02 -1.33 -18.96
N HIS A 189 1.30 -0.23 -19.14
CA HIS A 189 -0.01 -0.21 -19.80
C HIS A 189 0.08 -0.68 -21.25
N GLU A 190 1.08 -0.21 -22.00
CA GLU A 190 1.30 -0.66 -23.38
C GLU A 190 1.64 -2.15 -23.45
N ALA A 191 2.46 -2.66 -22.54
CA ALA A 191 2.81 -4.07 -22.47
C ALA A 191 1.59 -4.95 -22.16
N THR A 192 0.77 -4.55 -21.18
CA THR A 192 -0.49 -5.21 -20.84
C THR A 192 -1.46 -5.21 -22.02
N ASN A 193 -1.60 -4.08 -22.72
CA ASN A 193 -2.46 -3.96 -23.90
C ASN A 193 -2.01 -4.87 -25.06
N VAL A 194 -0.70 -5.01 -25.28
CA VAL A 194 -0.16 -5.93 -26.30
C VAL A 194 -0.52 -7.38 -25.98
N CYS A 195 -0.32 -7.83 -24.73
CA CYS A 195 -0.70 -9.20 -24.38
C CYS A 195 -2.22 -9.40 -24.43
N ALA A 196 -3.00 -8.42 -23.98
CA ALA A 196 -4.46 -8.48 -24.01
C ALA A 196 -5.02 -8.57 -25.44
N ALA A 197 -4.37 -7.93 -26.42
CA ALA A 197 -4.74 -8.02 -27.84
C ALA A 197 -4.64 -9.47 -28.38
N GLU A 198 -3.79 -10.30 -27.79
CA GLU A 198 -3.67 -11.73 -28.10
C GLU A 198 -4.51 -12.64 -27.18
N GLY A 199 -5.32 -12.07 -26.28
CA GLY A 199 -6.03 -12.84 -25.25
C GLY A 199 -5.11 -13.43 -24.18
N LYS A 200 -3.93 -12.85 -23.99
CA LYS A 200 -2.89 -13.25 -23.04
C LYS A 200 -2.72 -12.20 -21.94
N VAL A 201 -1.92 -12.53 -20.93
CA VAL A 201 -1.53 -11.64 -19.82
C VAL A 201 -0.01 -11.52 -19.76
N LEU A 202 0.50 -10.52 -19.03
CA LEU A 202 1.93 -10.44 -18.72
C LEU A 202 2.36 -11.65 -17.89
N CYS A 203 3.51 -12.24 -18.26
CA CYS A 203 4.06 -13.38 -17.53
C CYS A 203 4.50 -13.01 -16.11
N GLY A 204 4.38 -13.96 -15.17
CA GLY A 204 4.76 -13.77 -13.77
C GLY A 204 6.26 -13.92 -13.48
N VAL A 205 6.64 -13.65 -12.23
CA VAL A 205 8.03 -13.66 -11.77
C VAL A 205 8.68 -15.05 -11.84
N GLU A 206 7.92 -16.10 -11.54
CA GLU A 206 8.41 -17.48 -11.54
C GLU A 206 8.78 -17.98 -12.93
N GLN A 207 8.18 -17.40 -13.98
CA GLN A 207 8.31 -17.85 -15.36
C GLN A 207 8.63 -16.67 -16.30
N PRO A 208 9.88 -16.15 -16.27
CA PRO A 208 10.34 -15.04 -17.12
C PRO A 208 10.48 -15.41 -18.61
N CYS A 209 10.03 -16.58 -19.04
CA CYS A 209 10.14 -17.01 -20.44
C CYS A 209 11.58 -17.09 -20.94
N LYS A 210 12.47 -17.54 -20.05
CA LYS A 210 13.87 -17.74 -20.34
C LYS A 210 14.07 -18.51 -21.64
N ASN A 211 15.00 -18.08 -22.48
CA ASN A 211 15.36 -18.76 -23.74
C ASN A 211 14.24 -18.83 -24.81
N ARG A 212 13.22 -17.96 -24.75
CA ARG A 212 12.16 -17.85 -25.78
C ARG A 212 12.44 -16.82 -26.87
N GLY A 213 13.71 -16.53 -27.16
CA GLY A 213 14.11 -15.56 -28.18
C GLY A 213 14.14 -14.10 -27.70
N CYS A 214 14.27 -13.17 -28.67
CA CYS A 214 14.31 -11.71 -28.52
C CYS A 214 15.45 -11.13 -27.65
N HIS A 215 16.33 -11.96 -27.11
CA HIS A 215 17.46 -11.59 -26.23
C HIS A 215 17.07 -10.92 -24.90
N TYR A 216 15.84 -11.12 -24.41
CA TYR A 216 15.38 -10.48 -23.16
C TYR A 216 15.96 -11.09 -21.88
N ASN A 217 16.65 -12.24 -21.96
CA ASN A 217 17.17 -12.94 -20.77
C ASN A 217 18.02 -12.06 -19.84
N GLY A 218 18.82 -11.16 -20.41
CA GLY A 218 19.71 -10.28 -19.65
C GLY A 218 19.07 -8.98 -19.17
N HIS A 219 17.76 -8.82 -19.34
CA HIS A 219 16.99 -7.59 -19.13
C HIS A 219 15.81 -7.81 -18.18
N TYR A 220 15.25 -6.73 -17.66
CA TYR A 220 14.05 -6.79 -16.83
C TYR A 220 12.81 -6.96 -17.72
N GLN A 221 11.77 -7.58 -17.19
CA GLN A 221 10.50 -7.76 -17.88
C GLN A 221 9.36 -7.29 -16.98
N TRP A 222 8.39 -6.61 -17.58
CA TRP A 222 7.12 -6.32 -16.92
C TRP A 222 6.39 -7.61 -16.57
N THR A 223 5.79 -7.62 -15.38
CA THR A 223 4.85 -8.66 -14.96
C THR A 223 3.50 -8.05 -14.62
N GLY A 224 2.47 -8.89 -14.57
CA GLY A 224 1.14 -8.53 -14.04
C GLY A 224 1.00 -8.83 -12.55
N GLN A 225 2.10 -9.08 -11.83
CA GLN A 225 2.06 -9.42 -10.42
C GLN A 225 2.37 -8.18 -9.58
N GLU A 226 1.45 -7.83 -8.71
CA GLU A 226 1.60 -6.74 -7.75
C GLU A 226 2.79 -7.00 -6.83
N CYS A 227 3.42 -5.91 -6.42
CA CYS A 227 4.40 -5.92 -5.35
C CYS A 227 3.80 -6.47 -4.05
N GLN A 228 4.61 -7.20 -3.30
CA GLN A 228 4.22 -7.82 -2.03
C GLN A 228 5.13 -7.34 -0.90
N ALA A 229 4.65 -7.45 0.34
CA ALA A 229 5.43 -7.16 1.53
C ALA A 229 6.78 -7.91 1.53
N GLY A 230 7.87 -7.17 1.74
CA GLY A 230 9.24 -7.70 1.74
C GLY A 230 9.94 -7.73 0.38
N ASP A 231 9.26 -7.31 -0.69
CA ASP A 231 9.91 -7.16 -2.00
C ASP A 231 10.90 -5.98 -2.00
N ALA A 232 12.04 -6.18 -2.65
CA ALA A 232 13.01 -5.11 -2.86
C ALA A 232 12.42 -4.02 -3.77
N GLY A 233 12.38 -2.78 -3.27
CA GLY A 233 11.80 -1.64 -3.98
C GLY A 233 10.30 -1.41 -3.74
N LEU A 234 9.66 -2.17 -2.84
CA LEU A 234 8.27 -1.93 -2.47
C LEU A 234 8.12 -0.48 -1.94
N PRO A 235 7.18 0.32 -2.47
CA PRO A 235 6.90 1.63 -1.94
C PRO A 235 6.59 1.55 -0.45
N VAL A 236 7.22 2.41 0.33
CA VAL A 236 7.10 2.46 1.78
C VAL A 236 5.65 2.70 2.25
N ALA A 237 4.84 3.40 1.44
CA ALA A 237 3.40 3.58 1.63
C ALA A 237 2.59 2.27 1.56
N CYS A 238 3.17 1.24 0.95
CA CYS A 238 2.59 -0.07 0.71
C CYS A 238 3.21 -1.17 1.59
N ALA A 239 4.11 -0.80 2.51
CA ALA A 239 4.49 -1.68 3.59
C ALA A 239 3.28 -1.83 4.52
N GLU A 240 2.64 -3.01 4.51
CA GLU A 240 1.58 -3.31 5.47
C GLU A 240 2.13 -3.18 6.89
N PHE A 241 1.35 -2.54 7.78
CA PHE A 241 1.69 -2.51 9.19
C PHE A 241 1.78 -3.95 9.70
N PRO A 242 2.94 -4.38 10.25
CA PRO A 242 3.10 -5.76 10.70
C PRO A 242 2.02 -6.13 11.72
N LYS A 243 1.41 -7.30 11.54
CA LYS A 243 0.36 -7.83 12.43
C LYS A 243 0.77 -7.83 13.91
N CYS A 244 2.06 -8.02 14.18
CA CYS A 244 2.63 -8.08 15.52
C CYS A 244 3.08 -6.71 16.06
N GLY A 245 2.84 -5.63 15.33
CA GLY A 245 3.35 -4.30 15.66
C GLY A 245 4.73 -4.00 15.09
N VAL A 246 5.16 -2.77 15.32
CA VAL A 246 6.47 -2.24 14.91
C VAL A 246 7.28 -1.81 16.11
N ARG A 247 8.59 -1.86 15.97
CA ARG A 247 9.51 -1.39 17.01
C ARG A 247 9.49 0.12 17.08
N VAL A 248 9.37 0.63 18.28
CA VAL A 248 9.54 2.03 18.63
C VAL A 248 10.74 2.13 19.57
N VAL A 249 11.66 3.03 19.26
CA VAL A 249 12.97 3.12 19.94
C VAL A 249 13.25 4.51 20.45
N ARG A 250 14.09 4.64 21.48
CA ARG A 250 14.57 5.96 21.89
C ARG A 250 15.64 6.49 20.95
N GLY A 251 15.75 7.82 20.87
CA GLY A 251 16.79 8.51 20.11
C GLY A 251 18.19 8.51 20.70
N ILE A 252 18.42 7.68 21.72
CA ILE A 252 19.71 7.34 22.31
C ILE A 252 19.97 5.85 22.11
N LYS A 253 21.24 5.46 22.10
CA LYS A 253 21.64 4.06 21.99
C LYS A 253 21.33 3.28 23.27
N ASP A 254 21.29 1.96 23.14
CA ASP A 254 21.28 0.98 24.25
C ASP A 254 20.05 1.08 25.17
N VAL A 255 18.92 1.54 24.63
CA VAL A 255 17.61 1.46 25.28
C VAL A 255 16.80 0.37 24.57
N ALA A 256 16.18 -0.50 25.36
CA ALA A 256 15.33 -1.57 24.84
C ALA A 256 14.19 -0.99 23.97
N PRO A 257 13.95 -1.57 22.79
CA PRO A 257 12.80 -1.21 21.98
C PRO A 257 11.49 -1.60 22.65
N TYR A 258 10.45 -0.85 22.32
CA TYR A 258 9.09 -1.12 22.69
C TYR A 258 8.30 -1.55 21.45
N CYS A 259 7.41 -2.50 21.61
CA CYS A 259 6.52 -2.95 20.57
C CYS A 259 5.23 -2.12 20.59
N GLU A 260 4.98 -1.36 19.53
CA GLU A 260 3.73 -0.63 19.33
C GLU A 260 2.86 -1.38 18.34
N THR A 261 1.62 -1.64 18.73
CA THR A 261 0.65 -2.45 17.96
C THR A 261 -0.46 -1.61 17.34
N ASP A 262 -0.62 -0.36 17.77
CA ASP A 262 -1.53 0.59 17.16
C ASP A 262 -0.79 1.42 16.08
N PRO A 263 -1.09 1.24 14.79
CA PRO A 263 -0.47 2.00 13.70
C PRO A 263 -0.76 3.50 13.77
N ASP A 264 -1.86 3.89 14.44
CA ASP A 264 -2.33 5.27 14.54
C ASP A 264 -1.86 5.94 15.85
N ALA A 265 -1.04 5.26 16.65
CA ALA A 265 -0.52 5.80 17.90
C ALA A 265 0.26 7.11 17.69
N LEU A 266 -0.11 8.15 18.43
CA LEU A 266 0.63 9.42 18.43
C LEU A 266 1.49 9.61 19.68
N VAL A 267 1.20 8.82 20.72
CA VAL A 267 1.85 8.79 22.04
C VAL A 267 1.98 7.33 22.47
N ARG A 268 2.96 7.03 23.31
CA ARG A 268 3.08 5.68 23.90
C ARG A 268 1.97 5.45 24.94
N ASP A 269 1.39 4.25 24.94
CA ASP A 269 0.35 3.82 25.90
C ASP A 269 0.91 3.39 27.28
N ASP A 270 2.02 4.00 27.73
CA ASP A 270 2.62 3.74 29.05
C ASP A 270 2.25 4.79 30.11
N GLY A 271 1.32 5.68 29.78
CA GLY A 271 0.91 6.80 30.64
C GLY A 271 1.94 7.92 30.75
N SER A 272 3.03 7.90 29.97
CA SER A 272 4.03 8.98 29.96
C SER A 272 3.64 10.19 29.10
N GLU A 273 2.59 10.07 28.29
CA GLU A 273 2.16 11.06 27.26
C GLU A 273 3.31 11.50 26.33
N MET A 274 4.39 10.72 26.24
CA MET A 274 5.50 11.02 25.35
C MET A 274 5.09 10.68 23.92
N GLY A 275 5.02 11.72 23.08
CA GLY A 275 4.69 11.56 21.67
C GLY A 275 5.75 10.77 20.91
N ILE A 276 5.33 10.16 19.79
CA ILE A 276 6.22 9.36 18.94
C ILE A 276 6.72 10.24 17.79
N ALA A 277 8.04 10.44 17.75
CA ALA A 277 8.74 11.13 16.68
C ALA A 277 9.18 10.15 15.59
N PHE A 278 9.99 10.61 14.64
CA PHE A 278 10.66 9.71 13.70
C PHE A 278 11.91 10.35 13.09
N ALA A 279 12.78 9.51 12.54
CA ALA A 279 13.95 9.92 11.79
C ALA A 279 14.03 9.12 10.48
N CYS A 280 14.55 9.76 9.44
CA CYS A 280 14.70 9.16 8.11
C CYS A 280 16.17 8.79 7.86
N CYS A 281 16.41 7.60 7.31
CA CYS A 281 17.71 7.04 7.02
C CYS A 281 17.83 6.65 5.54
N ASN A 282 19.06 6.63 5.01
CA ASN A 282 19.31 6.10 3.66
C ASN A 282 19.21 4.57 3.64
N ASP A 283 18.83 4.01 2.49
CA ASP A 283 18.54 2.57 2.29
C ASP A 283 19.75 1.63 2.48
N ASP A 284 20.98 2.15 2.58
CA ASP A 284 22.22 1.37 2.62
C ASP A 284 22.77 1.10 4.04
N GLY A 285 22.13 1.64 5.09
CA GLY A 285 22.51 1.42 6.49
C GLY A 285 23.95 1.87 6.85
N SER A 286 24.63 2.60 5.97
CA SER A 286 26.05 2.91 6.13
C SER A 286 26.26 4.33 6.68
N GLY A 287 26.88 4.38 7.87
CA GLY A 287 27.43 5.59 8.46
C GLY A 287 26.45 6.47 9.23
N SER A 288 26.93 7.03 10.34
CA SER A 288 26.24 8.08 11.10
C SER A 288 25.77 9.26 10.24
N SER A 289 26.29 9.47 9.03
CA SER A 289 25.90 10.53 8.08
C SER A 289 24.50 10.39 7.46
N GLY A 290 23.93 9.18 7.38
CA GLY A 290 22.69 8.94 6.64
C GLY A 290 21.38 9.24 7.38
N CYS A 291 21.40 9.38 8.71
CA CYS A 291 20.20 9.68 9.50
C CYS A 291 19.88 11.17 9.54
N THR A 292 18.62 11.53 9.32
CA THR A 292 18.12 12.89 9.53
C THR A 292 16.84 12.95 10.35
N ARG A 293 16.81 13.87 11.33
CA ARG A 293 15.61 14.28 12.09
C ARG A 293 14.98 15.55 11.55
N THR A 294 15.66 16.18 10.58
CA THR A 294 15.25 17.41 9.94
C THR A 294 15.28 17.24 8.43
N VAL A 295 14.24 17.68 7.73
CA VAL A 295 14.29 17.81 6.29
C VAL A 295 14.05 19.28 5.93
N SER A 296 14.87 19.81 5.03
CA SER A 296 14.83 21.22 4.61
C SER A 296 14.90 22.23 5.78
N GLY A 297 15.56 21.86 6.88
CA GLY A 297 15.73 22.72 8.06
C GLY A 297 14.63 22.62 9.12
N SER A 298 13.56 21.86 8.88
CA SER A 298 12.46 21.65 9.82
C SER A 298 12.50 20.27 10.44
N CYS A 299 12.16 20.16 11.73
CA CYS A 299 12.06 18.87 12.42
C CYS A 299 10.87 18.04 11.91
N ASN A 300 11.11 16.75 11.66
CA ASN A 300 10.15 15.88 10.98
C ASN A 300 8.78 15.79 11.67
N ALA A 301 8.75 15.73 13.01
CA ALA A 301 7.55 15.77 13.86
C ALA A 301 7.48 17.07 14.71
N GLY A 302 8.19 18.12 14.30
CA GLY A 302 8.32 19.35 15.08
C GLY A 302 9.30 19.27 16.25
N HIS A 303 9.43 20.36 17.03
CA HIS A 303 10.31 20.37 18.20
C HIS A 303 9.60 19.81 19.43
N TRP A 304 10.12 18.73 20.01
CA TRP A 304 9.50 18.10 21.19
C TRP A 304 9.31 19.08 22.37
N ASN A 305 10.30 19.93 22.62
CA ASN A 305 10.24 20.91 23.71
C ASN A 305 9.41 22.16 23.37
N GLN A 306 8.71 22.18 22.23
CA GLN A 306 7.86 23.28 21.81
C GLN A 306 6.48 22.78 21.36
N PRO A 307 5.49 22.78 22.27
CA PRO A 307 4.14 22.25 21.99
C PRO A 307 3.47 22.88 20.76
N ALA A 308 3.74 24.15 20.48
CA ALA A 308 3.18 24.86 19.33
C ALA A 308 3.67 24.32 17.96
N THR A 309 4.79 23.60 17.94
CA THR A 309 5.34 23.00 16.71
C THR A 309 5.30 21.48 16.72
N TRP A 310 5.08 20.87 17.88
CA TRP A 310 5.07 19.43 18.07
C TRP A 310 3.86 18.81 17.37
N ALA A 311 4.13 17.94 16.41
CA ALA A 311 3.12 17.28 15.58
C ALA A 311 3.55 15.83 15.36
N PRO A 312 3.33 14.93 16.34
CA PRO A 312 3.53 13.51 16.13
C PRO A 312 2.57 13.01 15.04
N VAL A 313 2.98 11.98 14.33
CA VAL A 313 2.24 11.42 13.21
C VAL A 313 2.13 9.91 13.37
N THR A 314 1.19 9.31 12.65
CA THR A 314 1.01 7.86 12.61
C THR A 314 2.23 7.18 11.98
N TRP A 315 2.33 5.86 12.13
CA TRP A 315 3.45 5.11 11.54
C TRP A 315 3.49 5.24 10.01
N SER A 316 2.32 5.16 9.37
CA SER A 316 2.19 5.29 7.90
C SER A 316 2.54 6.69 7.41
N ASP A 317 2.14 7.74 8.15
CA ASP A 317 2.50 9.12 7.83
C ASP A 317 4.02 9.35 7.97
N ALA A 318 4.66 8.78 9.00
CA ALA A 318 6.11 8.86 9.19
C ALA A 318 6.88 8.15 8.05
N MET A 319 6.40 6.98 7.64
CA MET A 319 6.89 6.21 6.49
C MET A 319 6.78 7.02 5.20
N ASN A 320 5.60 7.57 4.91
CA ASN A 320 5.33 8.42 3.73
C ASN A 320 6.19 9.69 3.70
N TYR A 321 6.38 10.31 4.86
CA TYR A 321 7.23 11.49 4.97
C TYR A 321 8.66 11.18 4.54
N CYS A 322 9.26 10.09 5.06
CA CYS A 322 10.62 9.72 4.67
C CYS A 322 10.72 9.36 3.19
N ALA A 323 9.72 8.64 2.66
CA ALA A 323 9.67 8.23 1.26
C ALA A 323 9.65 9.42 0.29
N THR A 324 8.95 10.51 0.65
CA THR A 324 8.90 11.76 -0.13
C THR A 324 10.31 12.32 -0.42
N TYR A 325 11.30 11.97 0.39
CA TYR A 325 12.69 12.42 0.25
C TYR A 325 13.66 11.30 -0.16
N GLY A 326 13.15 10.17 -0.68
CA GLY A 326 13.98 9.02 -1.08
C GLY A 326 14.73 8.41 0.10
N LYS A 327 14.06 8.32 1.26
CA LYS A 327 14.60 7.73 2.49
C LYS A 327 13.58 6.76 3.09
N THR A 328 14.05 5.94 4.02
CA THR A 328 13.21 5.04 4.83
C THR A 328 13.22 5.46 6.30
N LEU A 329 12.30 4.94 7.12
CA LEU A 329 12.40 5.11 8.57
C LEU A 329 13.69 4.47 9.09
N CYS A 330 14.33 5.11 10.06
CA CYS A 330 15.51 4.53 10.70
C CYS A 330 15.12 3.29 11.50
N GLY A 331 15.77 2.15 11.22
CA GLY A 331 15.70 0.94 12.05
C GLY A 331 16.26 1.16 13.46
N SER A 332 16.03 0.20 14.36
CA SER A 332 16.38 0.29 15.79
C SER A 332 17.86 0.61 16.04
N SER A 333 18.74 -0.09 15.32
CA SER A 333 20.20 0.08 15.38
C SER A 333 20.69 1.45 14.86
N ASN A 334 19.87 2.13 14.05
CA ASN A 334 20.20 3.40 13.41
C ASN A 334 19.56 4.61 14.10
N ALA A 335 18.39 4.46 14.74
CA ALA A 335 17.75 5.56 15.47
C ALA A 335 18.63 6.11 16.60
N GLY A 336 19.37 5.26 17.31
CA GLY A 336 20.38 5.67 18.29
C GLY A 336 21.60 6.37 17.68
N ARG A 337 21.86 6.21 16.37
CA ARG A 337 22.92 6.95 15.65
C ARG A 337 22.50 8.39 15.31
N CYS A 338 21.21 8.69 15.39
CA CYS A 338 20.67 10.05 15.22
C CYS A 338 20.81 10.91 16.49
N GLN A 339 21.43 10.37 17.55
CA GLN A 339 21.65 11.08 18.80
C GLN A 339 22.39 12.40 18.56
N ASN A 340 21.92 13.45 19.23
CA ASN A 340 22.46 14.81 19.16
C ASN A 340 22.32 15.51 17.79
N ARG A 341 21.40 15.05 16.92
CA ARG A 341 21.09 15.71 15.63
C ARG A 341 19.96 16.75 15.68
N GLY A 342 19.66 17.29 16.86
CA GLY A 342 18.62 18.32 17.03
C GLY A 342 17.22 17.78 17.31
N CYS A 343 16.22 18.67 17.24
CA CYS A 343 14.78 18.43 17.47
C CYS A 343 14.37 17.93 18.87
N HIS A 344 15.32 17.76 19.78
CA HIS A 344 15.12 17.21 21.12
C HIS A 344 14.64 15.74 21.14
N TYR A 345 14.82 14.98 20.05
CA TYR A 345 14.33 13.59 19.96
C TYR A 345 15.22 12.54 20.66
N ASN A 346 16.32 12.94 21.31
CA ASN A 346 17.21 11.99 21.96
C ASN A 346 16.48 11.10 22.96
N ASN A 347 15.60 11.70 23.77
CA ASN A 347 14.89 10.99 24.83
C ASN A 347 13.45 10.66 24.43
N ILE A 348 13.11 10.80 23.15
CA ILE A 348 11.76 10.60 22.63
C ILE A 348 11.73 9.31 21.83
N TYR A 349 10.57 8.66 21.89
CA TYR A 349 10.25 7.49 21.12
C TYR A 349 10.22 7.83 19.63
N GLN A 350 10.72 6.94 18.79
CA GLN A 350 10.78 7.11 17.35
C GLN A 350 10.26 5.86 16.66
N TRP A 351 9.37 6.07 15.69
CA TRP A 351 8.95 5.02 14.77
C TRP A 351 10.15 4.43 14.02
N THR A 352 10.11 3.11 13.82
CA THR A 352 11.05 2.40 12.95
C THR A 352 10.30 1.62 11.86
N ASN A 353 11.03 1.10 10.88
CA ASN A 353 10.51 0.17 9.87
C ASN A 353 10.73 -1.31 10.24
N GLU A 354 11.10 -1.60 11.49
CA GLU A 354 11.36 -2.97 11.94
C GLU A 354 10.10 -3.57 12.60
N PRO A 355 9.72 -4.80 12.26
CA PRO A 355 8.66 -5.51 12.97
C PRO A 355 9.10 -5.81 14.40
N CYS A 356 8.15 -5.91 15.33
CA CYS A 356 8.49 -6.30 16.70
C CYS A 356 9.13 -7.70 16.77
N GLU A 357 10.06 -7.86 17.70
CA GLU A 357 10.72 -9.10 18.05
C GLU A 357 10.24 -9.59 19.44
N PRO A 358 10.29 -10.91 19.72
CA PRO A 358 9.79 -11.47 20.99
C PRO A 358 10.47 -10.96 22.27
N ASP A 359 11.63 -10.33 22.16
CA ASP A 359 12.38 -9.71 23.25
C ASP A 359 12.04 -8.24 23.48
N ASP A 360 11.22 -7.63 22.61
CA ASP A 360 10.77 -6.26 22.77
C ASP A 360 9.75 -6.11 23.91
N GLU A 361 9.83 -4.98 24.62
CA GLU A 361 8.87 -4.65 25.67
C GLU A 361 7.46 -4.52 25.06
N GLY A 362 6.46 -5.20 25.62
CA GLY A 362 5.07 -5.11 25.12
C GLY A 362 4.74 -6.02 23.94
N TYR A 363 5.63 -6.96 23.57
CA TYR A 363 5.33 -7.94 22.52
C TYR A 363 4.22 -8.90 22.96
N GLU A 364 3.06 -8.85 22.29
CA GLU A 364 1.90 -9.72 22.57
C GLU A 364 1.48 -10.60 21.38
N CYS A 365 2.32 -10.76 20.36
CA CYS A 365 1.93 -11.51 19.17
C CYS A 365 1.86 -13.02 19.42
N THR A 366 0.67 -13.51 19.76
CA THR A 366 0.37 -14.94 19.85
C THR A 366 0.03 -15.49 18.46
N SER A 367 0.68 -16.62 18.12
CA SER A 367 0.57 -17.36 16.84
C SER A 367 -0.86 -17.73 16.45
#